data_AF-A0A1C5ZTL8-F1
#
_entry.id   AF-A0A1C5ZTL8-F1
#
_cell.length_a   1.000
_cell.length_b   1.000
_cell.length_c   1.000
_cell.angle_alpha   90.00
_cell.angle_beta   90.00
_cell.angle_gamma   90.00
#
_symmetry.space_group_name_H-M   'P 1'
#
loop_
_entity.id
_entity.type
_entity.pdbx_description
1 polymer ?
#
loop_
_entity_poly.entity_id
_entity_poly.type
_entity_poly.pdbx_seq_one_letter_code
_entity_poly.pdbx_strand_id
1 'polypeptide(L)'
;MSTGTGSGKTECFLWPIIAKCFDEAKNHPVNFEKEAVRTLIIYPMNALVSDQLALFRKIIGNPDFKDIFTRDTKATRIPHFGMYTGRTPYSGDAKKSSSRELALTFRENYLIDRNADIETQRRQINNIQGLKSINKYPARFGENGISDFIENLEKNIHKPSPYDAEFITRFEMQSCPPDILITNYSMLEHMLMRQREANIWDKTKEWLRSSDENKLLIVLDEAHMYRGSAGGEIALLLERLFYRLGISAERVQFILTTASMPQNEWVAINSFIVSVDMKSLSVSILTCRCLIFGLSRSIQGFRGEPDIISSGC
;
A
#
# COMPACT_ATOMS: atom_id res chain seq x y z
N MET A 1 -18.00 -2.42 2.37
CA MET A 1 -18.44 -1.03 2.62
C MET A 1 -19.14 -0.47 1.40
N SER A 2 -20.32 0.15 1.51
CA SER A 2 -21.09 0.75 0.39
C SER A 2 -21.37 2.23 0.66
N THR A 3 -20.75 3.15 -0.09
CA THR A 3 -21.01 4.61 0.01
C THR A 3 -20.83 5.28 -1.37
N GLY A 4 -21.39 6.47 -1.63
CA GLY A 4 -21.22 7.11 -2.95
C GLY A 4 -19.75 7.36 -3.35
N THR A 5 -19.46 7.48 -4.65
CA THR A 5 -18.16 7.91 -5.17
C THR A 5 -17.81 9.30 -4.63
N GLY A 6 -16.67 9.46 -3.96
CA GLY A 6 -16.20 10.74 -3.38
C GLY A 6 -16.26 10.85 -1.85
N SER A 7 -16.72 9.83 -1.11
CA SER A 7 -16.99 9.93 0.34
C SER A 7 -15.88 9.39 1.28
N GLY A 8 -14.60 9.37 0.89
CA GLY A 8 -13.51 8.92 1.77
C GLY A 8 -13.34 7.40 1.91
N LYS A 9 -13.73 6.61 0.90
CA LYS A 9 -13.63 5.15 0.93
C LYS A 9 -12.23 4.60 1.16
N THR A 10 -11.24 5.27 0.57
CA THR A 10 -9.85 4.87 0.70
C THR A 10 -9.32 5.03 2.11
N GLU A 11 -9.74 6.09 2.83
CA GLU A 11 -9.31 6.33 4.21
C GLU A 11 -9.75 5.18 5.14
N CYS A 12 -10.84 4.47 4.79
CA CYS A 12 -11.39 3.40 5.62
C CYS A 12 -10.49 2.16 5.71
N PHE A 13 -9.67 1.87 4.69
CA PHE A 13 -8.71 0.76 4.77
C PHE A 13 -7.29 1.24 5.10
N LEU A 14 -6.95 2.50 4.82
CA LEU A 14 -5.62 3.04 5.12
C LEU A 14 -5.29 2.98 6.61
N TRP A 15 -6.20 3.43 7.48
CA TRP A 15 -5.95 3.45 8.92
C TRP A 15 -5.78 2.06 9.53
N PRO A 16 -6.61 1.05 9.20
CA PRO A 16 -6.33 -0.34 9.56
C PRO A 16 -4.95 -0.85 9.13
N ILE A 17 -4.52 -0.52 7.91
CA ILE A 17 -3.19 -0.90 7.40
C ILE A 17 -2.08 -0.26 8.24
N ILE A 18 -2.16 1.05 8.48
CA ILE A 18 -1.19 1.78 9.28
C ILE A 18 -1.18 1.27 10.73
N ALA A 19 -2.35 1.07 11.32
CA ALA A 19 -2.49 0.56 12.68
C ALA A 19 -1.86 -0.83 12.82
N LYS A 20 -2.06 -1.72 11.83
CA LYS A 20 -1.41 -3.03 11.79
C LYS A 20 0.11 -2.91 11.77
N CYS A 21 0.66 -2.05 10.91
CA CYS A 21 2.11 -1.86 10.85
C CYS A 21 2.68 -1.24 12.13
N PHE A 22 1.95 -0.29 12.72
CA PHE A 22 2.33 0.37 13.97
C PHE A 22 2.30 -0.60 15.16
N ASP A 23 1.25 -1.42 15.26
CA ASP A 23 1.09 -2.44 16.30
C ASP A 23 2.21 -3.48 16.21
N GLU A 24 2.51 -3.98 15.01
CA GLU A 24 3.62 -4.91 14.79
C GLU A 24 4.97 -4.27 15.12
N ALA A 25 5.22 -3.03 14.68
CA ALA A 25 6.47 -2.33 14.96
C ALA A 25 6.69 -2.10 16.46
N LYS A 26 5.62 -1.81 17.20
CA LYS A 26 5.67 -1.52 18.64
C LYS A 26 5.78 -2.79 19.48
N ASN A 27 4.98 -3.80 19.18
CA ASN A 27 4.80 -4.98 20.03
C ASN A 27 5.65 -6.17 19.56
N HIS A 28 6.03 -6.22 18.28
CA HIS A 28 6.82 -7.29 17.67
C HIS A 28 7.94 -6.74 16.76
N PRO A 29 8.88 -5.93 17.29
CA PRO A 29 9.89 -5.23 16.49
C PRO A 29 10.75 -6.15 15.61
N VAL A 30 11.10 -7.35 16.12
CA VAL A 30 11.86 -8.36 15.37
C VAL A 30 11.08 -8.88 14.15
N ASN A 31 9.75 -8.96 14.25
CA ASN A 31 8.90 -9.30 13.10
C ASN A 31 8.82 -8.12 12.12
N PHE A 32 8.68 -6.89 12.62
CA PHE A 32 8.58 -5.70 11.80
C PHE A 32 9.85 -5.42 10.96
N GLU A 33 11.02 -5.80 11.47
CA GLU A 33 12.29 -5.73 10.74
C GLU A 33 12.34 -6.67 9.52
N LYS A 34 11.52 -7.73 9.48
CA LYS A 34 11.43 -8.62 8.33
C LYS A 34 10.70 -7.93 7.19
N GLU A 35 11.36 -7.88 6.03
CA GLU A 35 10.80 -7.40 4.78
C GLU A 35 9.76 -8.41 4.27
N ALA A 36 8.48 -8.03 4.21
CA ALA A 36 7.40 -8.94 3.84
C ALA A 36 6.18 -8.14 3.40
N VAL A 37 5.32 -8.75 2.58
CA VAL A 37 4.02 -8.19 2.26
C VAL A 37 3.07 -8.44 3.44
N ARG A 38 2.83 -7.39 4.23
CA ARG A 38 1.87 -7.38 5.35
C ARG A 38 0.45 -7.13 4.86
N THR A 39 0.34 -6.31 3.81
CA THR A 39 -0.91 -5.95 3.16
C THR A 39 -0.78 -6.10 1.65
N LEU A 40 -1.71 -6.85 1.05
CA LEU A 40 -1.90 -6.96 -0.40
C LEU A 40 -3.18 -6.22 -0.81
N ILE A 41 -3.06 -5.18 -1.63
CA ILE A 41 -4.19 -4.45 -2.18
C ILE A 41 -4.37 -4.86 -3.65
N ILE A 42 -5.54 -5.41 -3.97
CA ILE A 42 -5.89 -5.87 -5.31
C ILE A 42 -6.95 -4.95 -5.91
N TYR A 43 -6.59 -4.32 -7.03
CA TYR A 43 -7.50 -3.48 -7.80
C TYR A 43 -8.04 -4.22 -9.03
N PRO A 44 -9.31 -4.01 -9.40
CA PRO A 44 -9.88 -4.60 -10.61
C PRO A 44 -9.39 -3.86 -11.87
N MET A 45 -9.04 -2.57 -11.76
CA MET A 45 -8.61 -1.76 -12.89
C MET A 45 -7.46 -0.80 -12.53
N ASN A 46 -6.49 -0.67 -13.43
CA ASN A 46 -5.29 0.17 -13.25
C ASN A 46 -5.59 1.67 -13.08
N ALA A 47 -6.75 2.15 -13.52
CA ALA A 47 -7.11 3.57 -13.49
C ALA A 47 -7.19 4.11 -12.05
N LEU A 48 -7.68 3.29 -11.11
CA LEU A 48 -7.87 3.71 -9.71
C LEU A 48 -6.56 3.67 -8.91
N VAL A 49 -5.58 2.89 -9.34
CA VAL A 49 -4.35 2.65 -8.59
C VAL A 49 -3.55 3.94 -8.35
N SER A 50 -3.51 4.83 -9.34
CA SER A 50 -2.75 6.10 -9.24
C SER A 50 -3.30 7.04 -8.18
N ASP A 51 -4.61 7.05 -7.96
CA ASP A 51 -5.24 7.96 -7.00
C ASP A 51 -5.09 7.42 -5.57
N GLN A 52 -5.08 6.10 -5.43
CA GLN A 52 -4.82 5.45 -4.14
C GLN A 52 -3.36 5.62 -3.70
N LEU A 53 -2.43 5.53 -4.65
CA LEU A 53 -1.01 5.82 -4.41
C LEU A 53 -0.80 7.25 -3.89
N ALA A 54 -1.57 8.21 -4.39
CA ALA A 54 -1.49 9.61 -3.93
C ALA A 54 -1.86 9.74 -2.45
N LEU A 55 -2.81 8.95 -1.95
CA LEU A 55 -3.14 8.95 -0.52
C LEU A 55 -2.02 8.34 0.34
N PHE A 56 -1.43 7.22 -0.09
CA PHE A 56 -0.29 6.63 0.62
C PHE A 56 0.90 7.59 0.68
N ARG A 57 1.19 8.29 -0.44
CA ARG A 57 2.20 9.35 -0.49
C ARG A 57 1.90 10.50 0.46
N LYS A 58 0.64 10.95 0.52
CA LYS A 58 0.21 12.02 1.42
C LYS A 58 0.42 11.67 2.90
N ILE A 59 0.15 10.43 3.28
CA ILE A 59 0.15 10.02 4.70
C ILE A 59 1.49 9.44 5.14
N ILE A 60 1.96 8.36 4.49
CA ILE A 60 3.21 7.68 4.87
C ILE A 60 4.43 8.49 4.42
N GLY A 61 4.32 9.20 3.29
CA GLY A 61 5.38 10.07 2.78
C GLY A 61 5.51 11.40 3.52
N ASN A 62 4.63 11.70 4.48
CA ASN A 62 4.76 12.91 5.28
C ASN A 62 5.93 12.76 6.28
N PRO A 63 6.88 13.72 6.36
CA PRO A 63 7.95 13.69 7.36
C PRO A 63 7.47 13.48 8.80
N ASP A 64 6.33 14.08 9.17
CA ASP A 64 5.73 13.95 10.50
C ASP A 64 5.35 12.48 10.81
N PHE A 65 4.91 11.73 9.80
CA PHE A 65 4.57 10.32 9.97
C PHE A 65 5.79 9.52 10.41
N LYS A 66 6.94 9.73 9.76
CA LYS A 66 8.20 9.04 10.11
C LYS A 66 8.65 9.40 11.52
N ASP A 67 8.55 10.67 11.91
CA ASP A 67 8.98 11.10 13.25
C ASP A 67 8.06 10.54 14.35
N ILE A 68 6.74 10.54 14.15
CA ILE A 68 5.78 9.91 15.07
C ILE A 68 6.00 8.40 15.13
N PHE A 69 6.08 7.74 13.98
CA PHE A 69 6.21 6.28 13.89
C PHE A 69 7.46 5.80 14.60
N THR A 70 8.63 6.37 14.28
CA THR A 70 9.91 5.96 14.89
C THR A 70 10.01 6.34 16.37
N ARG A 71 9.48 7.50 16.78
CA ARG A 71 9.48 7.90 18.19
C ARG A 71 8.66 6.95 19.07
N ASP A 72 7.49 6.54 18.60
CA ASP A 72 6.51 5.82 19.42
C ASP A 72 6.68 4.29 19.34
N THR A 73 7.21 3.77 18.23
CA THR A 73 7.49 2.33 18.04
C THR A 73 8.94 1.95 18.33
N LYS A 74 9.88 2.91 18.30
CA LYS A 74 11.34 2.69 18.32
C LYS A 74 11.89 1.91 17.12
N ALA A 75 11.11 1.74 16.06
CA ALA A 75 11.56 1.06 14.85
C ALA A 75 12.67 1.83 14.11
N THR A 76 13.55 1.08 13.46
CA THR A 76 14.67 1.59 12.64
C THR A 76 14.28 1.84 11.17
N ARG A 77 13.04 1.54 10.81
CA ARG A 77 12.43 1.71 9.49
C ARG A 77 10.98 2.17 9.60
N ILE A 78 10.41 2.66 8.51
CA ILE A 78 8.97 2.93 8.40
C ILE A 78 8.31 1.91 7.45
N PRO A 79 6.98 1.73 7.48
CA PRO A 79 6.27 0.92 6.50
C PRO A 79 6.49 1.45 5.08
N HIS A 80 6.77 0.53 4.16
CA HIS A 80 6.97 0.79 2.74
C HIS A 80 5.74 0.37 1.94
N PHE A 81 5.39 1.17 0.94
CA PHE A 81 4.40 0.79 -0.07
C PHE A 81 5.02 0.78 -1.47
N GLY A 82 4.47 -0.07 -2.33
CA GLY A 82 4.92 -0.18 -3.72
C GLY A 82 3.79 -0.59 -4.64
N MET A 83 3.72 0.07 -5.80
CA MET A 83 2.80 -0.32 -6.87
C MET A 83 3.49 -1.27 -7.82
N TYR A 84 2.98 -2.49 -7.94
CA TYR A 84 3.48 -3.53 -8.82
C TYR A 84 2.44 -3.85 -9.92
N THR A 85 2.54 -3.17 -11.06
CA THR A 85 1.63 -3.30 -12.19
C THR A 85 2.38 -3.31 -13.53
N GLY A 86 1.66 -3.37 -14.64
CA GLY A 86 2.24 -3.23 -15.98
C GLY A 86 2.98 -1.89 -16.20
N ARG A 87 2.67 -0.86 -15.41
CA ARG A 87 3.29 0.47 -15.49
C ARG A 87 4.52 0.64 -14.60
N THR A 88 4.78 -0.31 -13.70
CA THR A 88 5.97 -0.25 -12.84
C THR A 88 7.22 -0.42 -13.71
N PRO A 89 8.22 0.48 -13.58
CA PRO A 89 9.43 0.45 -14.39
C PRO A 89 10.10 -0.93 -14.42
N TYR A 90 10.71 -1.22 -15.58
CA TYR A 90 11.35 -2.48 -15.97
C TYR A 90 10.38 -3.62 -16.30
N SER A 91 10.16 -3.90 -17.58
CA SER A 91 9.39 -5.08 -18.02
C SER A 91 10.26 -6.35 -18.18
N GLY A 92 11.58 -6.25 -18.03
CA GLY A 92 12.56 -7.33 -18.26
C GLY A 92 13.79 -7.20 -17.36
N ASP A 93 14.92 -7.79 -17.79
CA ASP A 93 16.15 -7.81 -17.00
C ASP A 93 16.77 -6.42 -16.82
N ALA A 94 17.50 -6.24 -15.72
CA ALA A 94 18.17 -5.00 -15.38
C ALA A 94 19.30 -4.68 -16.37
N LYS A 95 19.00 -3.88 -17.40
CA LYS A 95 20.01 -3.34 -18.31
C LYS A 95 20.43 -1.96 -17.86
N LYS A 96 21.74 -1.71 -17.80
CA LYS A 96 22.30 -0.38 -17.45
C LYS A 96 21.77 0.74 -18.35
N SER A 97 21.47 0.46 -19.62
CA SER A 97 20.85 1.41 -20.54
C SER A 97 19.45 1.81 -20.09
N SER A 98 18.61 0.83 -19.72
CA SER A 98 17.25 1.08 -19.22
C SER A 98 17.25 1.85 -17.91
N SER A 99 18.23 1.60 -17.02
CA SER A 99 18.37 2.36 -15.78
C SER A 99 18.76 3.81 -15.99
N ARG A 100 19.63 4.08 -16.98
CA ARG A 100 19.99 5.45 -17.38
C ARG A 100 18.80 6.18 -18.03
N GLU A 101 18.05 5.50 -18.89
CA GLU A 101 16.86 6.07 -19.52
C GLU A 101 15.81 6.46 -18.46
N LEU A 102 15.55 5.56 -17.49
CA LEU A 102 14.66 5.85 -16.37
C LEU A 102 15.17 7.04 -15.53
N ALA A 103 16.47 7.09 -15.24
CA ALA A 103 17.07 8.19 -14.49
C ALA A 103 16.91 9.54 -15.19
N LEU A 104 17.07 9.58 -16.52
CA LEU A 104 16.85 10.78 -17.34
C LEU A 104 15.39 11.24 -17.26
N THR A 105 14.44 10.33 -17.47
CA THR A 105 13.00 10.66 -17.36
C THR A 105 12.63 11.17 -15.97
N PHE A 106 13.21 10.58 -14.90
CA PHE A 106 12.97 11.06 -13.54
C PHE A 106 13.60 12.43 -13.29
N ARG A 107 14.81 12.68 -13.79
CA ARG A 107 15.47 13.98 -13.67
C ARG A 107 14.66 15.09 -14.34
N GLU A 108 14.18 14.85 -15.56
CA GLU A 108 13.37 15.82 -16.31
C GLU A 108 12.05 16.16 -15.62
N ASN A 109 11.40 15.17 -15.01
CA ASN A 109 10.07 15.33 -14.43
C ASN A 109 10.06 15.79 -12.97
N TYR A 110 11.08 15.45 -12.19
CA TYR A 110 11.07 15.63 -10.73
C TYR A 110 12.19 16.52 -10.18
N LEU A 111 13.20 16.87 -10.98
CA LEU A 111 14.27 17.79 -10.58
C LEU A 111 14.27 19.06 -11.43
N ILE A 112 14.80 20.14 -10.84
CA ILE A 112 14.99 21.42 -11.53
C ILE A 112 16.44 21.46 -12.01
N ASP A 113 16.65 21.56 -13.32
CA ASP A 113 17.98 21.77 -13.89
C ASP A 113 18.34 23.26 -13.84
N ARG A 114 19.25 23.62 -12.92
CA ARG A 114 19.69 25.01 -12.73
C ARG A 114 20.49 25.57 -13.92
N ASN A 115 20.99 24.71 -14.79
CA ASN A 115 21.76 25.11 -15.97
C ASN A 115 20.89 25.21 -17.23
N ALA A 116 19.63 24.75 -17.17
CA ALA A 116 18.68 24.86 -18.27
C ALA A 116 18.23 26.31 -18.46
N ASP A 117 17.65 26.60 -19.63
CA ASP A 117 17.04 27.89 -19.92
C ASP A 117 15.86 28.20 -18.96
N ILE A 118 15.52 29.48 -18.83
CA ILE A 118 14.51 29.98 -17.89
C ILE A 118 13.13 29.35 -18.17
N GLU A 119 12.79 29.06 -19.43
CA GLU A 119 11.51 28.47 -19.81
C GLU A 119 11.44 27.01 -19.35
N THR A 120 12.50 26.23 -19.58
CA THR A 120 12.62 24.85 -19.08
C THR A 120 12.53 24.80 -17.56
N GLN A 121 13.25 25.66 -16.85
CA GLN A 121 13.18 25.73 -15.38
C GLN A 121 11.76 26.03 -14.91
N ARG A 122 11.09 27.01 -15.53
CA ARG A 122 9.71 27.37 -15.19
C ARG A 122 8.73 26.20 -15.43
N ARG A 123 8.90 25.47 -16.54
CA ARG A 123 8.11 24.27 -16.85
C ARG A 123 8.30 23.19 -15.78
N GLN A 124 9.55 22.93 -15.39
CA GLN A 124 9.87 21.95 -14.35
C GLN A 124 9.28 22.34 -12.99
N ILE A 125 9.43 23.61 -12.57
CA ILE A 125 8.85 24.12 -11.34
C ILE A 125 7.33 23.94 -11.33
N ASN A 126 6.65 24.34 -12.40
CA ASN A 126 5.20 24.19 -12.52
C ASN A 126 4.76 22.72 -12.45
N ASN A 127 5.48 21.82 -13.14
CA ASN A 127 5.20 20.38 -13.10
C ASN A 127 5.35 19.82 -11.68
N ILE A 128 6.47 20.12 -11.01
CA ILE A 128 6.75 19.65 -9.65
C ILE A 128 5.71 20.19 -8.66
N GLN A 129 5.36 21.48 -8.75
CA GLN A 129 4.33 22.08 -7.90
C GLN A 129 2.95 21.45 -8.16
N GLY A 130 2.61 21.20 -9.42
CA GLY A 130 1.38 20.51 -9.82
C GLY A 130 1.31 19.08 -9.27
N LEU A 131 2.42 18.33 -9.31
CA LEU A 131 2.48 16.98 -8.76
C LEU A 131 2.37 16.97 -7.23
N LYS A 132 3.01 17.93 -6.54
CA LYS A 132 2.93 18.06 -5.09
C LYS A 132 1.52 18.42 -4.61
N SER A 133 0.81 19.31 -5.31
CA SER A 133 -0.54 19.73 -4.91
C SER A 133 -1.58 18.60 -4.95
N ILE A 134 -1.37 17.61 -5.82
CA ILE A 134 -2.23 16.42 -5.93
C ILE A 134 -1.64 15.16 -5.29
N ASN A 135 -0.56 15.29 -4.49
CA ASN A 135 0.15 14.18 -3.84
C ASN A 135 0.67 13.09 -4.81
N LYS A 136 0.96 13.45 -6.07
CA LYS A 136 1.53 12.54 -7.08
C LYS A 136 3.05 12.64 -7.22
N TYR A 137 3.70 13.48 -6.41
CA TYR A 137 5.16 13.50 -6.27
C TYR A 137 5.64 12.24 -5.51
N PRO A 138 6.67 11.50 -5.98
CA PRO A 138 7.08 10.25 -5.35
C PRO A 138 7.59 10.46 -3.91
N ALA A 139 7.24 9.54 -3.01
CA ALA A 139 7.51 9.68 -1.57
C ALA A 139 8.85 9.03 -1.18
N ARG A 140 9.95 9.68 -1.56
CA ARG A 140 11.31 9.36 -1.07
C ARG A 140 11.68 10.20 0.13
N PHE A 141 12.54 9.66 0.98
CA PHE A 141 12.92 10.32 2.24
C PHE A 141 13.89 11.49 2.03
N GLY A 142 13.62 12.60 2.72
CA GLY A 142 14.50 13.77 2.76
C GLY A 142 14.37 14.70 1.56
N GLU A 143 14.98 15.89 1.66
CA GLU A 143 14.95 16.91 0.60
C GLU A 143 15.62 16.42 -0.70
N ASN A 144 16.61 15.55 -0.58
CA ASN A 144 17.38 14.98 -1.68
C ASN A 144 16.94 13.56 -2.09
N GLY A 145 15.88 12.99 -1.51
CA GLY A 145 15.56 11.57 -1.71
C GLY A 145 15.34 11.17 -3.17
N ILE A 146 14.79 12.06 -4.00
CA ILE A 146 14.64 11.83 -5.44
C ILE A 146 15.97 11.96 -6.18
N SER A 147 16.82 12.91 -5.79
CA SER A 147 18.16 13.06 -6.34
C SER A 147 19.01 11.81 -6.06
N ASP A 148 18.99 11.33 -4.81
CA ASP A 148 19.70 10.13 -4.39
C ASP A 148 19.20 8.88 -5.15
N PHE A 149 17.88 8.77 -5.35
CA PHE A 149 17.28 7.73 -6.18
C PHE A 149 17.78 7.77 -7.62
N ILE A 150 17.82 8.95 -8.24
CA ILE A 150 18.31 9.13 -9.63
C ILE A 150 19.79 8.76 -9.74
N GLU A 151 20.62 9.20 -8.80
CA GLU A 151 22.05 8.85 -8.78
C GLU A 151 22.27 7.33 -8.63
N ASN A 152 21.46 6.68 -7.80
CA ASN A 152 21.48 5.23 -7.64
C ASN A 152 21.06 4.52 -8.94
N LEU A 153 20.02 5.00 -9.62
CA LEU A 153 19.61 4.46 -10.92
C LEU A 153 20.72 4.56 -11.98
N GLU A 154 21.45 5.67 -12.05
CA GLU A 154 22.58 5.84 -12.98
C GLU A 154 23.73 4.86 -12.72
N LYS A 155 23.93 4.51 -11.45
CA LYS A 155 24.87 3.48 -10.98
C LYS A 155 24.29 2.05 -11.08
N ASN A 156 23.04 1.90 -11.55
CA ASN A 156 22.29 0.65 -11.61
C ASN A 156 22.09 -0.03 -10.25
N ILE A 157 21.92 0.79 -9.20
CA ILE A 157 21.65 0.37 -7.82
C ILE A 157 20.16 0.56 -7.55
N HIS A 158 19.48 -0.51 -7.15
CA HIS A 158 18.03 -0.54 -6.87
C HIS A 158 17.76 -0.88 -5.40
N LYS A 159 18.39 -0.13 -4.50
CA LYS A 159 18.29 -0.36 -3.05
C LYS A 159 17.59 0.83 -2.39
N PRO A 160 16.42 0.61 -1.75
CA PRO A 160 15.73 1.68 -1.04
C PRO A 160 16.35 1.97 0.33
N SER A 161 16.05 3.15 0.88
CA SER A 161 16.38 3.54 2.25
C SER A 161 15.35 2.98 3.25
N PRO A 162 15.74 2.64 4.51
CA PRO A 162 14.80 2.24 5.56
C PRO A 162 13.70 3.27 5.86
N TYR A 163 13.89 4.52 5.46
CA TYR A 163 12.94 5.62 5.65
C TYR A 163 12.19 6.03 4.38
N ASP A 164 12.47 5.42 3.23
CA ASP A 164 11.71 5.69 2.00
C ASP A 164 10.28 5.17 2.15
N ALA A 165 9.26 5.99 1.94
CA ALA A 165 7.88 5.50 2.02
C ALA A 165 7.50 4.66 0.79
N GLU A 166 7.99 5.05 -0.40
CA GLU A 166 7.59 4.47 -1.68
C GLU A 166 8.73 3.71 -2.38
N PHE A 167 8.47 2.45 -2.77
CA PHE A 167 9.28 1.70 -3.72
C PHE A 167 8.78 1.92 -5.14
N ILE A 168 9.66 2.37 -6.03
CA ILE A 168 9.30 2.86 -7.35
C ILE A 168 9.49 1.78 -8.42
N THR A 169 10.57 1.00 -8.31
CA THR A 169 10.98 0.05 -9.36
C THR A 169 10.61 -1.39 -9.01
N ARG A 170 10.46 -2.25 -10.04
CA ARG A 170 10.28 -3.69 -9.80
C ARG A 170 11.48 -4.31 -9.09
N PHE A 171 12.70 -3.89 -9.39
CA PHE A 171 13.91 -4.45 -8.78
C PHE A 171 14.02 -4.15 -7.28
N GLU A 172 13.60 -2.95 -6.86
CA GLU A 172 13.48 -2.63 -5.43
C GLU A 172 12.52 -3.61 -4.75
N MET A 173 11.29 -3.73 -5.27
CA MET A 173 10.27 -4.60 -4.67
C MET A 173 10.60 -6.10 -4.74
N GLN A 174 11.24 -6.55 -5.81
CA GLN A 174 11.69 -7.93 -5.97
C GLN A 174 12.81 -8.28 -4.98
N SER A 175 13.69 -7.33 -4.65
CA SER A 175 14.80 -7.54 -3.70
C SER A 175 14.35 -7.36 -2.25
N CYS A 176 13.57 -6.32 -1.99
CA CYS A 176 13.02 -5.90 -0.72
C CYS A 176 11.49 -5.80 -0.85
N PRO A 177 10.74 -6.81 -0.39
CA PRO A 177 9.28 -6.78 -0.47
C PRO A 177 8.71 -5.62 0.37
N PRO A 178 7.81 -4.79 -0.18
CA PRO A 178 7.18 -3.71 0.58
C PRO A 178 6.16 -4.27 1.58
N ASP A 179 5.95 -3.56 2.69
CA ASP A 179 4.89 -3.87 3.66
C ASP A 179 3.50 -3.86 3.03
N ILE A 180 3.29 -2.92 2.09
CA ILE A 180 2.02 -2.68 1.42
C ILE A 180 2.24 -2.83 -0.09
N LEU A 181 1.82 -3.97 -0.63
CA LEU A 181 1.91 -4.26 -2.05
C LEU A 181 0.59 -3.93 -2.74
N ILE A 182 0.65 -3.00 -3.70
CA ILE A 182 -0.49 -2.58 -4.50
C ILE A 182 -0.37 -3.21 -5.90
N THR A 183 -1.34 -4.02 -6.30
CA THR A 183 -1.32 -4.73 -7.60
C THR A 183 -2.73 -4.89 -8.18
N ASN A 184 -2.82 -5.54 -9.34
CA ASN A 184 -4.08 -6.01 -9.92
C ASN A 184 -4.06 -7.55 -10.05
N TYR A 185 -5.21 -8.16 -10.30
CA TYR A 185 -5.34 -9.62 -10.36
C TYR A 185 -4.43 -10.24 -11.44
N SER A 186 -4.36 -9.65 -12.63
CA SER A 186 -3.54 -10.18 -13.74
C SER A 186 -2.05 -10.17 -13.39
N MET A 187 -1.58 -9.09 -12.75
CA MET A 187 -0.18 -8.98 -12.34
C MET A 187 0.11 -9.92 -11.18
N LEU A 188 -0.79 -10.05 -10.20
CA LEU A 188 -0.65 -11.03 -9.13
C LEU A 188 -0.51 -12.47 -9.68
N GLU A 189 -1.32 -12.85 -10.68
CA GLU A 189 -1.21 -14.14 -11.34
C GLU A 189 0.19 -14.35 -11.94
N HIS A 190 0.70 -13.35 -12.67
CA HIS A 190 2.06 -13.41 -13.21
C HIS A 190 3.13 -13.50 -12.12
N MET A 191 2.98 -12.74 -11.02
CA MET A 191 3.91 -12.74 -9.89
C MET A 191 3.97 -14.09 -9.17
N LEU A 192 2.88 -14.86 -9.15
CA LEU A 192 2.85 -16.19 -8.54
C LEU A 192 3.58 -17.24 -9.39
N MET A 193 3.62 -17.04 -10.71
CA MET A 193 4.19 -18.02 -11.66
C MET A 193 5.66 -17.76 -12.01
N ARG A 194 6.16 -16.54 -11.81
CA ARG A 194 7.51 -16.13 -12.24
C ARG A 194 8.53 -16.22 -11.11
N GLN A 195 9.73 -16.67 -11.45
CA GLN A 195 10.83 -16.80 -10.48
C GLN A 195 11.36 -15.45 -9.98
N ARG A 196 11.26 -14.39 -10.79
CA ARG A 196 11.79 -13.06 -10.43
C ARG A 196 11.09 -12.46 -9.21
N GLU A 197 9.83 -12.80 -9.00
CA GLU A 197 9.01 -12.33 -7.88
C GLU A 197 8.92 -13.35 -6.75
N ALA A 198 9.57 -14.52 -6.87
CA ALA A 198 9.53 -15.57 -5.85
C ALA A 198 9.97 -15.06 -4.47
N ASN A 199 11.00 -14.21 -4.42
CA ASN A 199 11.51 -13.62 -3.17
C ASN A 199 10.45 -12.80 -2.41
N ILE A 200 9.49 -12.18 -3.10
CA ILE A 200 8.37 -11.46 -2.46
C ILE A 200 7.56 -12.43 -1.61
N TRP A 201 7.21 -13.59 -2.18
CA TRP A 201 6.39 -14.59 -1.51
C TRP A 201 7.19 -15.40 -0.49
N ASP A 202 8.47 -15.69 -0.75
CA ASP A 202 9.32 -16.44 0.14
C ASP A 202 9.59 -15.67 1.45
N LYS A 203 9.94 -14.39 1.37
CA LYS A 203 10.10 -13.55 2.58
C LYS A 203 8.77 -13.32 3.31
N THR A 204 7.67 -13.16 2.56
CA THR A 204 6.33 -13.06 3.17
C THR A 204 5.95 -14.34 3.92
N LYS A 205 6.30 -15.50 3.38
CA LYS A 205 6.11 -16.80 4.04
C LYS A 205 6.97 -16.95 5.29
N GLU A 206 8.22 -16.49 5.27
CA GLU A 206 9.09 -16.47 6.45
C GLU A 206 8.55 -15.57 7.56
N TRP A 207 8.00 -14.40 7.21
CA TRP A 207 7.31 -13.53 8.14
C TRP A 207 6.04 -14.17 8.72
N LEU A 208 5.20 -14.79 7.88
CA LEU A 208 4.01 -15.51 8.38
C LEU A 208 4.38 -16.64 9.35
N ARG A 209 5.50 -17.32 9.13
CA ARG A 209 5.98 -18.38 10.02
C ARG A 209 6.60 -17.89 11.33
N SER A 210 6.98 -16.62 11.43
CA SER A 210 7.67 -16.12 12.63
C SER A 210 6.75 -15.91 13.82
N SER A 211 5.44 -15.78 13.60
CA SER A 211 4.44 -15.72 14.66
C SER A 211 3.10 -16.24 14.15
N ASP A 212 2.36 -16.93 15.02
CA ASP A 212 0.99 -17.37 14.72
C ASP A 212 -0.02 -16.22 14.66
N GLU A 213 0.34 -15.07 15.22
CA GLU A 213 -0.47 -13.85 15.23
C GLU A 213 -0.38 -13.07 13.91
N ASN A 214 0.64 -13.33 13.08
CA ASN A 214 0.85 -12.60 11.83
C ASN A 214 -0.27 -12.91 10.83
N LYS A 215 -1.15 -11.96 10.53
CA LYS A 215 -2.19 -12.18 9.50
C LYS A 215 -1.90 -11.38 8.25
N LEU A 216 -1.95 -12.02 7.07
CA LEU A 216 -1.87 -11.30 5.80
C LEU A 216 -3.17 -10.50 5.61
N LEU A 217 -3.07 -9.18 5.44
CA LEU A 217 -4.23 -8.35 5.14
C LEU A 217 -4.44 -8.26 3.63
N ILE A 218 -5.62 -8.63 3.13
CA ILE A 218 -5.99 -8.50 1.73
C ILE A 218 -7.10 -7.48 1.59
N VAL A 219 -6.85 -6.43 0.82
CA VAL A 219 -7.83 -5.40 0.49
C VAL A 219 -8.29 -5.62 -0.94
N LEU A 220 -9.58 -5.91 -1.13
CA LEU A 220 -10.19 -6.01 -2.44
C LEU A 220 -11.03 -4.76 -2.70
N ASP A 221 -10.53 -3.90 -3.59
CA ASP A 221 -11.27 -2.70 -3.97
C ASP A 221 -12.32 -2.99 -5.03
N GLU A 222 -13.41 -2.23 -4.99
CA GLU A 222 -14.59 -2.41 -5.84
C GLU A 222 -15.09 -3.86 -5.92
N ALA A 223 -15.36 -4.46 -4.77
CA ALA A 223 -15.78 -5.85 -4.62
C ALA A 223 -16.99 -6.25 -5.47
N HIS A 224 -17.80 -5.29 -5.92
CA HIS A 224 -18.89 -5.54 -6.87
C HIS A 224 -18.41 -6.05 -8.23
N MET A 225 -17.16 -5.78 -8.61
CA MET A 225 -16.54 -6.27 -9.84
C MET A 225 -16.21 -7.77 -9.79
N TYR A 226 -16.18 -8.38 -8.60
CA TYR A 226 -15.78 -9.78 -8.41
C TYR A 226 -16.99 -10.72 -8.34
N ARG A 227 -17.80 -10.75 -9.41
CA ARG A 227 -18.99 -11.62 -9.52
C ARG A 227 -18.93 -12.56 -10.69
N GLY A 228 -19.75 -13.62 -10.63
CA GLY A 228 -19.84 -14.62 -11.68
C GLY A 228 -18.48 -15.28 -11.93
N SER A 229 -18.09 -15.41 -13.20
CA SER A 229 -16.82 -16.02 -13.61
C SER A 229 -15.61 -15.28 -13.04
N ALA A 230 -15.60 -13.94 -13.07
CA ALA A 230 -14.49 -13.12 -12.58
C ALA A 230 -14.25 -13.30 -11.07
N GLY A 231 -15.33 -13.47 -10.30
CA GLY A 231 -15.22 -13.78 -8.87
C GLY A 231 -14.59 -15.15 -8.61
N GLY A 232 -14.99 -16.17 -9.37
CA GLY A 232 -14.41 -17.52 -9.27
C GLY A 232 -12.92 -17.56 -9.63
N GLU A 233 -12.52 -16.84 -10.67
CA GLU A 233 -11.11 -16.73 -11.07
C GLU A 233 -10.24 -16.11 -9.97
N ILE A 234 -10.72 -15.05 -9.33
CA ILE A 234 -9.99 -14.39 -8.24
C ILE A 234 -9.97 -15.26 -6.98
N ALA A 235 -11.05 -15.98 -6.67
CA ALA A 235 -11.05 -16.93 -5.57
C ALA A 235 -9.95 -17.98 -5.75
N LEU A 236 -9.86 -18.58 -6.94
CA LEU A 236 -8.82 -19.55 -7.28
C LEU A 236 -7.41 -18.93 -7.26
N LEU A 237 -7.28 -17.67 -7.70
CA LEU A 237 -6.01 -16.94 -7.62
C LEU A 237 -5.56 -16.75 -6.17
N LEU A 238 -6.47 -16.39 -5.26
CA LEU A 238 -6.19 -16.25 -3.83
C LEU A 238 -5.86 -17.60 -3.18
N GLU A 239 -6.55 -18.68 -3.55
CA GLU A 239 -6.19 -20.03 -3.09
C GLU A 239 -4.76 -20.42 -3.51
N ARG A 240 -4.37 -20.12 -4.76
CA ARG A 240 -2.99 -20.34 -5.22
C ARG A 240 -1.98 -19.52 -4.42
N LEU A 241 -2.30 -18.26 -4.09
CA LEU A 241 -1.47 -17.43 -3.22
C LEU A 241 -1.33 -18.07 -1.83
N PHE A 242 -2.42 -18.52 -1.22
CA PHE A 242 -2.40 -19.15 0.10
C PHE A 242 -1.59 -20.45 0.10
N TYR A 243 -1.75 -21.26 -0.94
CA TYR A 243 -0.94 -22.46 -1.15
C TYR A 243 0.56 -22.12 -1.28
N ARG A 244 0.92 -21.09 -2.06
CA ARG A 244 2.32 -20.64 -2.20
C ARG A 244 2.92 -20.21 -0.86
N LEU A 245 2.14 -19.46 -0.07
CA LEU A 245 2.50 -19.00 1.27
C LEU A 245 2.45 -20.13 2.32
N GLY A 246 1.74 -21.22 2.05
CA GLY A 246 1.57 -22.34 2.98
C GLY A 246 0.72 -21.97 4.19
N ILE A 247 -0.34 -21.18 3.99
CA ILE A 247 -1.25 -20.72 5.03
C ILE A 247 -2.69 -21.15 4.74
N SER A 248 -3.50 -21.26 5.79
CA SER A 248 -4.97 -21.39 5.68
C SER A 248 -5.64 -20.02 5.66
N ALA A 249 -6.94 -20.00 5.34
CA ALA A 249 -7.74 -18.77 5.34
C ALA A 249 -7.70 -18.03 6.70
N GLU A 250 -7.60 -18.75 7.82
CA GLU A 250 -7.57 -18.19 9.19
C GLU A 250 -6.40 -17.21 9.44
N ARG A 251 -5.32 -17.37 8.67
CA ARG A 251 -4.12 -16.52 8.67
C ARG A 251 -4.25 -15.29 7.77
N VAL A 252 -5.45 -15.02 7.26
CA VAL A 252 -5.71 -13.93 6.32
C VAL A 252 -6.87 -13.07 6.83
N GLN A 253 -6.75 -11.75 6.71
CA GLN A 253 -7.81 -10.80 7.02
C GLN A 253 -8.24 -10.11 5.74
N PHE A 254 -9.54 -9.88 5.56
CA PHE A 254 -10.07 -9.24 4.35
C PHE A 254 -10.71 -7.90 4.65
N ILE A 255 -10.45 -6.91 3.80
CA ILE A 255 -11.21 -5.66 3.72
C ILE A 255 -11.81 -5.56 2.31
N LEU A 256 -13.13 -5.42 2.24
CA LEU A 256 -13.88 -5.30 0.99
C LEU A 256 -14.54 -3.93 0.88
N THR A 257 -14.20 -3.17 -0.16
CA THR A 257 -14.81 -1.86 -0.47
C THR A 257 -15.68 -1.96 -1.72
N THR A 258 -16.82 -1.25 -1.77
CA THR A 258 -17.70 -1.22 -2.96
C THR A 258 -18.39 0.13 -3.14
N ALA A 259 -18.49 0.61 -4.39
CA ALA A 259 -19.32 1.72 -4.90
C ALA A 259 -20.74 1.74 -4.33
N SER A 260 -21.48 0.68 -4.57
CA SER A 260 -22.87 0.51 -4.19
C SER A 260 -23.09 -0.97 -3.92
N MET A 261 -24.11 -1.29 -3.12
CA MET A 261 -24.38 -2.67 -2.73
C MET A 261 -25.90 -2.91 -2.69
N PRO A 262 -26.55 -3.14 -3.84
CA PRO A 262 -27.92 -3.67 -3.86
C PRO A 262 -28.02 -4.96 -3.03
N GLN A 263 -29.18 -5.22 -2.42
CA GLN A 263 -29.41 -6.39 -1.54
C GLN A 263 -28.98 -7.74 -2.17
N ASN A 264 -29.13 -7.88 -3.49
CA ASN A 264 -28.82 -9.10 -4.24
C ASN A 264 -27.30 -9.37 -4.37
N GLU A 265 -26.48 -8.35 -4.13
CA GLU A 265 -25.02 -8.40 -4.27
C GLU A 265 -24.33 -9.05 -3.06
N TRP A 266 -25.00 -9.01 -1.90
CA TRP A 266 -24.54 -9.69 -0.68
C TRP A 266 -24.46 -11.20 -0.86
N VAL A 267 -25.37 -11.79 -1.64
CA VAL A 267 -25.36 -13.23 -1.92
C VAL A 267 -24.14 -13.60 -2.76
N ALA A 268 -23.78 -12.78 -3.75
CA ALA A 268 -22.60 -13.02 -4.57
C ALA A 268 -21.28 -12.84 -3.78
N ILE A 269 -21.21 -11.83 -2.91
CA ILE A 269 -20.05 -11.60 -2.04
C ILE A 269 -19.94 -12.69 -0.98
N ASN A 270 -21.04 -13.12 -0.38
CA ASN A 270 -21.04 -14.28 0.53
C ASN A 270 -20.68 -15.57 -0.22
N SER A 271 -21.12 -15.75 -1.45
CA SER A 271 -20.70 -16.89 -2.27
C SER A 271 -19.20 -16.85 -2.55
N PHE A 272 -18.63 -15.66 -2.80
CA PHE A 272 -17.19 -15.47 -2.96
C PHE A 272 -16.43 -15.77 -1.65
N ILE A 273 -16.87 -15.20 -0.53
CA ILE A 273 -16.33 -15.44 0.82
C ILE A 273 -16.38 -16.94 1.17
N VAL A 274 -17.51 -17.60 0.89
CA VAL A 274 -17.68 -19.04 1.11
C VAL A 274 -16.81 -19.86 0.16
N SER A 275 -16.64 -19.43 -1.10
CA SER A 275 -15.78 -20.13 -2.06
C SER A 275 -14.30 -20.12 -1.67
N VAL A 276 -13.85 -19.07 -0.99
CA VAL A 276 -12.48 -18.96 -0.45
C VAL A 276 -12.36 -19.62 0.95
N ASP A 277 -13.35 -20.42 1.35
CA ASP A 277 -13.46 -21.09 2.66
C ASP A 277 -13.25 -20.17 3.87
N MET A 278 -13.78 -18.94 3.81
CA MET A 278 -13.64 -17.94 4.88
C MET A 278 -14.62 -18.13 6.05
N LYS A 279 -15.24 -19.30 6.22
CA LYS A 279 -16.36 -19.50 7.17
C LYS A 279 -15.98 -19.25 8.65
N SER A 280 -14.70 -19.26 9.00
CA SER A 280 -14.20 -19.03 10.37
C SER A 280 -13.61 -17.63 10.61
N LEU A 281 -13.63 -16.73 9.63
CA LEU A 281 -12.98 -15.43 9.73
C LEU A 281 -13.91 -14.34 10.24
N SER A 282 -13.38 -13.50 11.13
CA SER A 282 -13.95 -12.19 11.48
C SER A 282 -13.92 -11.28 10.25
N VAL A 283 -14.93 -11.40 9.39
CA VAL A 283 -15.19 -10.43 8.33
C VAL A 283 -15.66 -9.14 9.01
N SER A 284 -14.74 -8.24 9.30
CA SER A 284 -15.06 -6.90 9.80
C SER A 284 -15.66 -6.09 8.65
N ILE A 285 -16.98 -6.19 8.49
CA ILE A 285 -17.74 -5.37 7.57
C ILE A 285 -17.85 -3.99 8.20
N LEU A 286 -16.85 -3.14 7.93
CA LEU A 286 -16.84 -1.76 8.41
C LEU A 286 -17.96 -0.98 7.71
N THR A 287 -19.11 -0.87 8.34
CA THR A 287 -20.17 0.09 7.96
C THR A 287 -19.78 1.46 8.51
N CYS A 288 -19.27 2.34 7.65
CA CYS A 288 -19.07 3.76 7.97
C CYS A 288 -20.43 4.45 8.16
N ARG A 289 -21.02 4.28 9.34
CA ARG A 289 -21.96 5.26 9.90
C ARG A 289 -21.12 6.07 10.89
N CYS A 290 -20.50 7.15 10.41
CA CYS A 290 -19.65 8.06 11.20
C CYS A 290 -18.51 7.41 12.01
N LEU A 291 -17.37 7.11 11.37
CA LEU A 291 -16.08 6.98 12.09
C LEU A 291 -15.30 8.31 12.16
N ILE A 292 -15.86 9.40 11.64
CA ILE A 292 -15.23 10.74 11.63
C ILE A 292 -15.35 11.46 12.98
N PHE A 293 -16.28 11.08 13.87
CA PHE A 293 -16.43 11.74 15.18
C PHE A 293 -15.65 11.11 16.34
N GLY A 294 -15.07 9.92 16.16
CA GLY A 294 -14.37 9.19 17.23
C GLY A 294 -12.85 9.37 17.27
N LEU A 295 -12.18 9.39 16.11
CA LEU A 295 -10.72 9.46 16.02
C LEU A 295 -10.17 10.90 15.92
N SER A 296 -10.99 11.86 15.49
CA SER A 296 -10.65 13.29 15.57
C SER A 296 -10.49 13.77 17.03
N ARG A 297 -11.24 13.19 17.97
CA ARG A 297 -11.11 13.50 19.40
C ARG A 297 -9.84 12.92 20.04
N SER A 298 -9.35 11.77 19.56
CA SER A 298 -8.12 11.17 20.09
C SER A 298 -6.85 11.93 19.70
N ILE A 299 -6.87 12.65 18.57
CA ILE A 299 -5.75 13.47 18.11
C ILE A 299 -5.84 14.90 18.69
N GLN A 300 -7.06 15.40 18.96
CA GLN A 300 -7.27 16.70 19.63
C GLN A 300 -7.22 16.63 21.17
N GLY A 301 -7.18 15.44 21.77
CA GLY A 301 -7.19 15.23 23.23
C GLY A 301 -5.88 15.49 23.99
N PHE A 302 -4.89 16.13 23.37
CA PHE A 302 -3.60 16.46 24.01
C PHE A 302 -3.57 17.81 24.74
N ARG A 303 -4.72 18.44 25.01
CA ARG A 303 -4.81 19.62 25.88
C ARG A 303 -6.02 19.57 26.82
N GLY A 304 -5.74 19.48 28.11
CA GLY A 304 -6.58 20.00 29.19
C GLY A 304 -7.54 19.01 29.87
N GLU A 305 -7.59 19.09 31.20
CA GLU A 305 -8.28 18.25 32.19
C GLU A 305 -9.83 18.27 32.15
N PRO A 306 -10.52 17.41 32.94
CA PRO A 306 -11.88 16.98 32.67
C PRO A 306 -12.93 17.83 33.38
N ASP A 307 -14.08 18.06 32.72
CA ASP A 307 -15.28 18.55 33.39
C ASP A 307 -16.43 17.53 33.30
N ILE A 308 -16.90 17.22 34.50
CA ILE A 308 -17.99 16.34 34.90
C ILE A 308 -19.30 17.07 34.66
N ILE A 309 -20.24 16.52 33.87
CA ILE A 309 -21.66 16.90 34.02
C ILE A 309 -22.58 15.67 33.92
N SER A 310 -23.16 15.40 35.09
CA SER A 310 -24.35 14.67 35.49
C SER A 310 -25.51 14.46 34.50
N SER A 311 -26.14 13.31 34.71
CA SER A 311 -27.50 12.87 34.37
C SER A 311 -28.65 13.81 34.79
N GLY A 312 -29.74 13.76 34.01
CA GLY A 312 -31.12 14.21 34.33
C GLY A 312 -31.82 14.71 33.06
N CYS A 313 -33.04 14.31 32.67
CA CYS A 313 -34.13 13.53 33.26
C CYS A 313 -34.73 12.60 32.20
#